data_AF-A0A7W8M6K1-F1
#
_entry.id   AF-A0A7W8M6K1-F1
#
_cell.length_a   1.000
_cell.length_b   1.000
_cell.length_c   1.000
_cell.angle_alpha   90.00
_cell.angle_beta   90.00
_cell.angle_gamma   90.00
#
_symmetry.space_group_name_H-M   'P 1'
#
loop_
_entity.id
_entity.type
_entity.pdbx_description
1 polymer ?
#
loop_
_entity_poly.entity_id
_entity_poly.type
_entity_poly.pdbx_seq_one_letter_code
_entity_poly.pdbx_strand_id
1 'polypeptide(L)'
;MMYPIMGTITQTGAQGVEDAINAITEPEIGVHVSLNPIEIGSYAQQLNLMITSNEQLDVVATFPGGSATFSAMSSQNQLLPLDDLLDEYGTDIKDKLGDLVNATTIIC
;
A
#
# COMPACT_ATOMS: atom_id res chain seq x y z
N MET A 1 -3.48 -6.23 2.31
CA MET A 1 -2.46 -5.17 2.07
C MET A 1 -1.07 -5.75 2.26
N MET A 2 -0.19 -5.60 1.27
CA MET A 2 1.22 -5.99 1.37
C MET A 2 2.05 -4.86 1.98
N TYR A 3 2.86 -5.15 2.99
CA TYR A 3 3.73 -4.16 3.64
C TYR A 3 5.10 -4.73 4.04
N PRO A 4 6.19 -3.95 3.92
CA PRO A 4 7.53 -4.41 4.24
C PRO A 4 7.76 -4.42 5.75
N ILE A 5 8.42 -5.46 6.26
CA ILE A 5 8.90 -5.54 7.64
C ILE A 5 10.42 -5.71 7.70
N MET A 6 11.02 -5.14 8.74
CA MET A 6 12.44 -5.34 9.07
C MET A 6 12.53 -6.24 10.31
N GLY A 7 13.07 -7.44 10.13
CA GLY A 7 13.19 -8.42 11.20
C GLY A 7 11.93 -9.27 11.39
N THR A 8 11.73 -9.80 12.59
CA THR A 8 10.60 -10.69 12.90
C THR A 8 9.52 -9.92 13.64
N ILE A 9 8.27 -10.09 13.21
CA ILE A 9 7.11 -9.69 13.98
C ILE A 9 6.53 -10.92 14.67
N THR A 10 6.02 -10.76 15.89
CA THR A 10 5.29 -11.84 16.55
C THR A 10 3.90 -11.95 15.96
N GLN A 11 3.38 -13.15 15.79
CA GLN A 11 2.01 -13.36 15.30
C GLN A 11 0.99 -12.61 16.18
N THR A 12 1.20 -12.61 17.50
CA THR A 12 0.35 -11.88 18.45
C THR A 12 0.42 -10.36 18.26
N GLY A 13 1.61 -9.82 17.99
CA GLY A 13 1.76 -8.38 17.74
C GLY A 13 1.12 -7.96 16.42
N ALA A 14 1.30 -8.75 15.37
CA ALA A 14 0.69 -8.50 14.07
C ALA A 14 -0.84 -8.53 14.14
N GLN A 15 -1.40 -9.54 14.81
CA GLN A 15 -2.85 -9.65 15.00
C GLN A 15 -3.40 -8.48 15.81
N GLY A 16 -2.72 -8.07 16.88
CA GLY A 16 -3.18 -6.92 17.67
C GLY A 16 -3.24 -5.61 16.88
N VAL A 17 -2.33 -5.41 15.92
CA VAL A 17 -2.37 -4.25 15.01
C VAL A 17 -3.51 -4.39 14.01
N GLU A 18 -3.69 -5.57 13.41
CA GLU A 18 -4.78 -5.85 12.48
C GLU A 18 -6.15 -5.63 13.14
N ASP A 19 -6.36 -6.17 14.35
CA ASP A 19 -7.58 -6.03 15.12
C ASP A 19 -7.87 -4.55 15.46
N ALA A 20 -6.83 -3.78 15.82
CA ALA A 20 -6.97 -2.36 16.13
C ALA A 20 -7.33 -1.52 14.88
N ILE A 21 -6.78 -1.87 13.71
CA ILE A 21 -7.16 -1.25 12.43
C ILE A 21 -8.62 -1.59 12.11
N ASN A 22 -9.00 -2.86 12.20
CA ASN A 22 -10.35 -3.32 11.86
C ASN A 22 -11.43 -2.77 12.80
N ALA A 23 -11.11 -2.57 14.08
CA ALA A 23 -12.00 -1.90 15.03
C ALA A 23 -12.37 -0.47 14.61
N ILE A 24 -11.58 0.17 13.74
CA ILE A 24 -11.85 1.50 13.18
C ILE A 24 -12.44 1.38 11.77
N THR A 25 -11.82 0.59 10.89
CA THR A 25 -12.18 0.58 9.46
C THR A 25 -13.51 -0.12 9.18
N GLU A 26 -13.89 -1.13 9.95
CA GLU A 26 -15.18 -1.80 9.79
C GLU A 26 -16.37 -0.87 10.07
N PRO A 27 -16.45 -0.17 11.22
CA PRO A 27 -17.58 0.72 11.48
C PRO A 27 -17.56 2.00 10.64
N GLU A 28 -16.39 2.56 10.33
CA GLU A 28 -16.28 3.86 9.65
C GLU A 28 -16.49 3.73 8.13
N ILE A 29 -15.90 2.71 7.51
CA ILE A 29 -15.87 2.57 6.04
C ILE A 29 -16.28 1.18 5.55
N GLY A 30 -16.67 0.26 6.44
CA GLY A 30 -17.10 -1.09 6.05
C GLY A 30 -15.98 -1.97 5.50
N VAL A 31 -14.72 -1.67 5.81
CA VAL A 31 -13.54 -2.38 5.29
C VAL A 31 -12.91 -3.25 6.36
N HIS A 32 -12.64 -4.50 6.00
CA HIS A 32 -11.80 -5.42 6.77
C HIS A 32 -10.41 -5.50 6.13
N VAL A 33 -9.39 -5.10 6.87
CA VAL A 33 -7.98 -5.11 6.49
C VAL A 33 -7.34 -6.41 6.92
N SER A 34 -6.73 -7.11 5.96
CA SER A 34 -5.81 -8.22 6.23
C SER A 34 -4.38 -7.80 5.87
N LEU A 35 -3.47 -7.94 6.81
CA LEU A 35 -2.07 -7.53 6.67
C LEU A 35 -1.22 -8.71 6.16
N ASN A 36 -0.49 -8.48 5.08
CA ASN A 36 0.48 -9.43 4.53
C ASN A 36 1.92 -8.88 4.71
N PRO A 37 2.58 -9.21 5.83
CA PRO A 37 3.94 -8.77 6.13
C PRO A 37 4.97 -9.51 5.29
N ILE A 38 5.76 -8.77 4.53
CA ILE A 38 6.82 -9.34 3.71
C ILE A 38 8.18 -8.81 4.17
N GLU A 39 9.14 -9.71 4.35
CA GLU A 39 10.51 -9.34 4.72
C GLU A 39 11.13 -8.45 3.64
N ILE A 40 11.74 -7.33 4.05
CA ILE A 40 12.22 -6.25 3.18
C ILE A 40 13.20 -6.71 2.09
N GLY A 41 14.11 -7.64 2.39
CA GLY A 41 15.07 -8.21 1.43
C GLY A 41 14.41 -9.06 0.34
N SER A 42 13.24 -9.64 0.61
CA SER A 42 12.45 -10.42 -0.35
C SER A 42 11.31 -9.65 -1.01
N TYR A 43 11.02 -8.42 -0.57
CA TYR A 43 9.80 -7.66 -0.91
C TYR A 43 9.55 -7.54 -2.42
N ALA A 44 10.54 -7.05 -3.18
CA ALA A 44 10.40 -6.86 -4.63
C ALA A 44 10.20 -8.19 -5.38
N GLN A 45 10.82 -9.28 -4.92
CA GLN A 45 10.65 -10.60 -5.53
C GLN A 45 9.25 -11.14 -5.26
N GLN A 46 8.76 -11.04 -4.03
CA GLN A 46 7.42 -11.50 -3.67
C GLN A 46 6.32 -10.69 -4.36
N LEU A 47 6.49 -9.37 -4.48
CA LEU A 47 5.57 -8.51 -5.23
C LEU A 47 5.46 -8.96 -6.70
N ASN A 48 6.59 -9.18 -7.37
CA ASN A 48 6.59 -9.67 -8.75
C ASN A 48 5.89 -11.03 -8.86
N LEU A 49 6.11 -11.94 -7.91
CA LEU A 49 5.44 -13.24 -7.89
C LEU A 49 3.92 -13.08 -7.75
N MET A 50 3.43 -12.27 -6.80
CA MET A 50 2.00 -12.02 -6.60
C MET A 50 1.33 -11.41 -7.84
N ILE A 51 2.01 -10.46 -8.50
CA ILE A 51 1.50 -9.86 -9.75
C ILE A 51 1.44 -10.91 -10.87
N THR A 52 2.49 -11.71 -11.05
CA THR A 52 2.54 -12.72 -12.13
C THR A 52 1.67 -13.94 -11.88
N SER A 53 1.43 -14.32 -10.62
CA SER A 53 0.50 -15.38 -10.23
C SER A 53 -0.96 -14.94 -10.30
N ASN A 54 -1.21 -13.65 -10.57
CA ASN A 54 -2.53 -13.04 -10.59
C ASN A 54 -3.26 -13.23 -9.26
N GLU A 55 -2.50 -13.20 -8.16
CA GLU A 55 -3.03 -13.17 -6.80
C GLU A 55 -3.73 -11.84 -6.54
N GLN A 56 -4.82 -11.87 -5.78
CA GLN A 56 -5.56 -10.66 -5.47
C GLN A 56 -4.75 -9.79 -4.51
N LEU A 57 -4.22 -8.68 -5.01
CA LEU A 57 -3.49 -7.68 -4.24
C LEU A 57 -4.14 -6.31 -4.43
N ASP A 58 -4.86 -5.85 -3.41
CA ASP A 58 -5.61 -4.57 -3.50
C ASP A 58 -4.72 -3.35 -3.22
N VAL A 59 -3.84 -3.44 -2.21
CA VAL A 59 -2.98 -2.34 -1.78
C VAL A 59 -1.56 -2.83 -1.49
N VAL A 60 -0.59 -2.10 -2.02
CA VAL A 60 0.85 -2.36 -1.89
C VAL A 60 1.58 -1.09 -1.49
N ALA A 61 2.50 -1.21 -0.53
CA ALA A 61 3.44 -0.13 -0.24
C ALA A 61 4.55 -0.10 -1.31
N THR A 62 4.74 1.04 -1.97
CA THR A 62 5.89 1.24 -2.85
C THR A 62 7.16 1.39 -2.03
N PHE A 63 8.26 0.83 -2.50
CA PHE A 63 9.54 0.83 -1.80
C PHE A 63 10.63 1.43 -2.71
N PRO A 64 11.57 2.25 -2.18
CA PRO A 64 12.62 2.89 -2.99
C PRO A 64 13.74 1.90 -3.37
N GLY A 65 13.39 0.77 -4.00
CA GLY A 65 14.34 -0.23 -4.48
C GLY A 65 13.75 -1.22 -5.48
N GLY A 66 14.47 -1.45 -6.58
CA GLY A 66 14.12 -2.44 -7.59
C GLY A 66 12.77 -2.18 -8.29
N SER A 67 12.06 -3.27 -8.61
CA SER A 67 10.76 -3.23 -9.28
C SER A 67 9.62 -2.71 -8.40
N ALA A 68 9.83 -2.59 -7.08
CA ALA A 68 8.84 -2.08 -6.13
C ALA A 68 8.82 -0.54 -6.03
N THR A 69 9.65 0.15 -6.82
CA THR A 69 9.62 1.62 -6.89
C THR A 69 8.35 2.11 -7.57
N PHE A 70 7.78 3.21 -7.08
CA PHE A 70 6.57 3.82 -7.65
C PHE A 70 6.72 4.04 -9.17
N SER A 71 7.81 4.65 -9.62
CA SER A 71 8.07 4.88 -11.05
C SER A 71 8.15 3.60 -11.88
N ALA A 72 8.78 2.54 -11.38
CA ALA A 72 8.83 1.27 -12.11
C ALA A 72 7.46 0.61 -12.22
N MET A 73 6.66 0.65 -11.14
CA MET A 73 5.32 0.06 -11.14
C MET A 73 4.34 0.85 -12.03
N SER A 74 4.38 2.19 -11.96
CA SER A 74 3.57 3.07 -12.81
C SER A 74 3.87 2.89 -14.29
N SER A 75 5.16 2.84 -14.68
CA SER A 75 5.55 2.63 -16.09
C SER A 75 5.13 1.26 -16.66
N GLN A 76 4.90 0.29 -15.78
CA GLN A 76 4.40 -1.04 -16.14
C GLN A 76 2.86 -1.16 -16.02
N ASN A 77 2.15 -0.07 -15.74
CA ASN A 77 0.70 -0.05 -15.50
C ASN A 77 0.24 -1.01 -14.39
N GLN A 78 1.08 -1.21 -13.37
CA GLN A 78 0.77 -2.08 -12.22
C GLN A 78 0.01 -1.35 -11.11
N LEU A 79 -0.15 -0.04 -11.21
CA LEU A 79 -0.83 0.80 -10.23
C LEU A 79 -2.05 1.46 -10.85
N LEU A 80 -3.14 1.51 -10.10
CA LEU A 80 -4.34 2.26 -10.46
C LEU A 80 -4.06 3.77 -10.24
N PRO A 81 -4.31 4.64 -11.23
CA PRO A 81 -4.26 6.09 -11.03
C PRO A 81 -5.25 6.52 -9.95
N LEU A 82 -4.81 7.39 -9.04
CA LEU A 82 -5.62 7.84 -7.90
C LEU A 82 -6.03 9.30 -8.02
N ASP A 83 -5.67 10.02 -9.10
CA ASP A 83 -5.90 11.45 -9.25
C ASP A 83 -7.39 11.81 -9.13
N ASP A 84 -8.26 11.16 -9.91
CA ASP A 84 -9.71 11.38 -9.86
C ASP A 84 -10.31 10.98 -8.50
N LEU A 85 -9.82 9.89 -7.90
CA LEU A 85 -10.27 9.42 -6.58
C LEU A 85 -9.85 10.37 -5.46
N LEU A 86 -8.67 10.98 -5.58
CA LEU A 86 -8.17 11.98 -4.64
C LEU A 86 -8.95 13.28 -4.76
N ASP A 87 -9.37 13.65 -5.97
CA ASP A 87 -10.28 14.78 -6.21
C ASP A 87 -11.67 14.54 -5.62
N GLU A 88 -12.22 13.34 -5.76
CA GLU A 88 -13.57 13.00 -5.31
C GLU A 88 -13.67 12.72 -3.80
N TYR A 89 -12.73 11.95 -3.24
CA TYR A 89 -12.79 11.45 -1.86
C TYR A 89 -11.68 11.98 -0.94
N GLY A 90 -10.68 12.69 -1.49
CA GLY A 90 -9.43 13.02 -0.80
C GLY A 90 -9.35 14.41 -0.19
N THR A 91 -10.46 15.14 0.02
CA THR A 91 -10.43 16.53 0.51
C THR A 91 -9.62 16.67 1.81
N ASP A 92 -9.89 15.82 2.80
CA ASP A 92 -9.16 15.84 4.07
C ASP A 92 -7.67 15.50 3.90
N ILE A 93 -7.35 14.59 2.96
CA ILE A 93 -5.97 14.21 2.66
C ILE A 93 -5.20 15.40 2.09
N LYS A 94 -5.81 16.12 1.14
CA LYS A 94 -5.22 17.33 0.53
C LYS A 94 -5.03 18.44 1.56
N ASP A 95 -6.01 18.67 2.43
CA ASP A 95 -5.94 19.69 3.47
C ASP A 95 -4.81 19.43 4.48
N LYS A 96 -4.52 18.16 4.78
CA LYS A 96 -3.45 17.78 5.71
C LYS A 96 -2.07 17.75 5.06
N LEU A 97 -1.96 17.28 3.82
CA LEU A 97 -0.68 17.14 3.13
C LEU A 97 -0.24 18.44 2.44
N GLY A 98 -1.17 19.28 2.01
CA GLY A 98 -0.89 20.50 1.24
C GLY A 98 -0.04 20.19 0.01
N ASP A 99 1.05 20.93 -0.16
CA ASP A 99 1.94 20.81 -1.33
C ASP A 99 2.66 19.46 -1.42
N LEU A 100 2.71 18.67 -0.33
CA LEU A 100 3.36 17.35 -0.32
C LEU A 100 2.64 16.33 -1.21
N VAL A 101 1.36 16.54 -1.53
CA VAL A 101 0.62 15.72 -2.50
C VAL A 101 1.33 15.69 -3.86
N ASN A 102 1.99 16.80 -4.25
CA ASN A 102 2.71 16.84 -5.52
C ASN A 102 3.97 15.97 -5.54
N ALA A 103 4.49 15.57 -4.37
CA ALA A 103 5.64 14.67 -4.29
C ALA A 103 5.25 13.19 -4.49
N THR A 104 3.94 12.89 -4.54
CA THR A 104 3.42 11.53 -4.73
C THR A 104 2.91 11.27 -6.14
N THR A 105 3.18 12.18 -7.08
CA THR A 105 2.79 12.06 -8.49
C THR A 105 4.01 11.86 -9.38
N ILE A 106 3.81 11.23 -10.54
CA ILE A 106 4.81 11.23 -11.61
C ILE A 106 4.37 12.31 -12.61
N ILE A 107 5.25 13.26 -12.85
CA ILE A 107 5.03 14.27 -13.89
C ILE A 107 5.26 13.57 -15.23
N CYS A 108 4.18 13.30 -15.96
CA CYS A 108 4.23 12.83 -17.36
C CYS A 108 4.72 13.92 -18.30
#